data_AF-A0A9W9DYF0-F1
#
_entry.id   AF-A0A9W9DYF0-F1
#
_cell.length_a   1.000
_cell.length_b   1.000
_cell.length_c   1.000
_cell.angle_alpha   90.00
_cell.angle_beta   90.00
_cell.angle_gamma   90.00
#
_symmetry.space_group_name_H-M   'P 1'
#
loop_
_entity.id
_entity.type
_entity.pdbx_description
1 polymer ?
#
loop_
_entity_poly.entity_id
_entity_poly.type
_entity_poly.pdbx_seq_one_letter_code
_entity_poly.pdbx_strand_id
1 'polypeptide(L)' 'NILCPVNTQHRCQANGCDLSEFRLVREEREMTQKRLPRTHHYNPDDRLLNTNQMRCGVYVQAFRP' A
#
# COMPACT_ATOMS: atom_id res chain seq x y z
N ASN A 1 -8.15 15.68 8.77
CA ASN A 1 -8.42 16.16 7.40
C ASN A 1 -7.86 15.12 6.43
N ILE A 2 -8.70 14.24 5.86
CA ILE A 2 -8.24 13.23 4.89
C ILE A 2 -8.34 13.88 3.50
N LEU A 3 -7.20 14.33 2.98
CA LEU A 3 -7.17 15.22 1.81
C LEU A 3 -7.23 14.51 0.46
N CYS A 4 -7.03 13.18 0.38
CA CYS A 4 -7.30 12.41 -0.83
C CYS A 4 -7.33 10.89 -0.54
N PRO A 5 -8.36 10.14 -0.99
CA PRO A 5 -8.34 8.68 -0.95
C PRO A 5 -7.48 8.15 -2.10
N VAL A 6 -6.16 8.22 -1.96
CA VAL A 6 -5.24 7.58 -2.91
C VAL A 6 -5.10 6.11 -2.51
N ASN A 7 -5.73 5.22 -3.27
CA ASN A 7 -5.47 3.78 -3.16
C ASN A 7 -4.38 3.40 -4.17
N THR A 8 -3.14 3.15 -3.72
CA THR A 8 -2.06 2.67 -4.59
C THR A 8 -2.13 1.15 -4.68
N GLN A 9 -2.73 0.66 -5.76
CA GLN A 9 -2.87 -0.78 -5.98
C GLN A 9 -1.62 -1.32 -6.67
N HIS A 10 -1.16 -2.50 -6.28
CA HIS A 10 -0.02 -3.19 -6.90
C HIS A 10 -0.53 -4.27 -7.85
N ARG A 11 0.18 -4.53 -8.97
CA ARG A 11 -0.14 -5.65 -9.88
C ARG A 11 0.37 -6.98 -9.33
N CYS A 12 -0.14 -7.41 -8.18
CA CYS A 12 0.33 -8.61 -7.49
C CYS A 12 0.33 -9.86 -8.38
N GLN A 13 -0.73 -10.07 -9.16
CA GLN A 13 -0.88 -11.23 -10.04
C GLN A 13 0.21 -11.30 -11.12
N ALA A 14 0.57 -10.15 -11.71
CA ALA A 14 1.57 -10.09 -12.78
C ALA A 14 3.01 -10.27 -12.26
N ASN A 15 3.25 -9.89 -11.00
CA ASN A 15 4.55 -10.00 -10.34
C ASN A 15 4.70 -11.25 -9.46
N GLY A 16 3.71 -12.16 -9.49
CA GLY A 16 3.74 -13.40 -8.71
C GLY A 16 3.81 -13.18 -7.19
N CYS A 17 3.28 -12.08 -6.67
CA CYS A 17 3.28 -11.79 -5.24
C CYS A 17 2.51 -12.85 -4.45
N ASP A 18 3.08 -13.32 -3.35
CA ASP A 18 2.52 -14.39 -2.52
C ASP A 18 2.37 -13.95 -1.05
N LEU A 19 1.89 -14.83 -0.18
CA LEU A 19 1.70 -14.58 1.25
C LEU A 19 2.87 -15.12 2.09
N SER A 20 4.08 -15.18 1.52
CA SER A 20 5.26 -15.72 2.20
C SER A 20 5.77 -14.81 3.34
N GLU A 21 5.37 -13.53 3.36
CA GLU A 21 5.77 -12.57 4.39
C GLU A 21 4.80 -12.58 5.58
N PHE A 22 5.29 -12.13 6.74
CA PHE A 22 4.47 -11.98 7.94
C PHE A 22 4.73 -10.63 8.60
N ARG A 23 3.70 -10.05 9.20
CA ARG A 23 3.83 -8.88 10.06
C ARG A 23 3.47 -9.20 11.49
N LEU A 24 4.17 -8.60 12.43
CA LEU A 24 3.80 -8.63 13.85
C LEU A 24 2.58 -7.75 14.09
N VAL A 25 1.61 -8.27 14.82
CA VAL A 25 0.39 -7.53 15.19
C VAL A 25 0.71 -6.61 16.36
N ARG A 26 0.28 -5.35 16.25
CA ARG A 26 0.23 -4.45 17.40
C ARG A 26 -1.19 -4.44 17.94
N GLU A 27 -1.34 -4.79 19.21
CA GLU A 27 -2.59 -4.73 19.96
C GLU A 27 -2.37 -3.73 21.10
N GLU A 28 -3.32 -2.81 21.33
CA GLU A 28 -3.21 -1.79 22.40
C GLU A 28 -1.91 -0.95 22.40
N ARG A 29 -1.29 -0.79 21.22
CA ARG A 29 0.02 -0.14 20.97
C ARG A 29 1.24 -0.95 21.39
N GLU A 30 1.08 -2.10 22.01
CA GLU A 30 2.16 -3.03 22.31
C GLU A 30 2.47 -3.93 21.12
N MET A 31 3.74 -4.26 20.93
CA MET A 31 4.15 -5.20 19.89
C MET A 31 3.95 -6.62 20.42
N THR A 32 2.99 -7.34 19.84
CA THR A 32 2.71 -8.73 20.25
C THR A 32 3.53 -9.71 19.41
N GLN A 33 3.62 -10.97 19.86
CA GLN A 33 4.25 -12.05 19.09
C GLN A 33 3.33 -12.65 18.01
N LYS A 34 2.06 -12.19 17.93
CA LYS A 34 1.12 -12.68 16.93
C LYS A 34 1.61 -12.27 15.53
N ARG A 35 1.62 -13.23 14.61
CA ARG A 35 2.02 -13.04 13.21
C ARG A 35 0.78 -13.14 12.34
N LEU A 36 0.59 -12.16 11.46
CA LEU A 36 -0.41 -12.23 10.40
C LEU A 36 0.29 -12.37 9.04
N PRO A 37 -0.25 -13.20 8.14
CA PRO A 37 0.27 -13.28 6.78
C PRO A 37 0.17 -11.92 6.10
N ARG A 38 1.19 -11.60 5.32
CA ARG A 38 1.34 -10.36 4.57
C ARG A 38 1.77 -10.71 3.16
N THR A 39 1.25 -9.96 2.19
CA THR A 39 1.68 -10.08 0.80
C THR A 39 3.14 -9.64 0.66
N HIS A 40 3.98 -10.53 0.13
CA HIS A 40 5.35 -10.24 -0.26
C HIS A 40 5.38 -9.66 -1.68
N HIS A 41 5.88 -8.43 -1.83
CA HIS A 41 5.97 -7.76 -3.14
C HIS A 41 7.36 -7.90 -3.75
N TYR A 42 7.48 -8.68 -4.82
CA TYR A 42 8.75 -8.85 -5.55
C TYR A 42 9.17 -7.62 -6.37
N ASN A 43 8.19 -6.88 -6.93
CA ASN A 43 8.43 -5.65 -7.68
C ASN A 43 7.59 -4.51 -7.10
N PRO A 44 8.07 -3.83 -6.04
CA PRO A 44 7.28 -2.85 -5.30
C PRO A 44 6.91 -1.61 -6.10
N ASP A 45 7.54 -1.38 -7.25
CA ASP A 45 7.36 -0.20 -8.10
C ASP A 45 6.29 -0.40 -9.19
N ASP A 46 5.87 -1.64 -9.47
CA ASP A 46 4.75 -1.93 -10.41
C ASP A 46 3.38 -1.64 -9.78
N ARG A 47 3.19 -0.35 -9.49
CA ARG A 47 1.97 0.20 -8.91
C ARG A 47 1.08 0.74 -10.01
N LEU A 48 -0.19 0.37 -9.95
CA LEU A 48 -1.23 0.97 -10.76
C LEU A 48 -1.50 2.38 -10.24
N LEU A 49 -1.32 3.37 -11.13
CA LEU A 49 -1.76 4.73 -10.87
C LEU A 49 -3.28 4.74 -10.73
N ASN A 50 -3.74 5.21 -9.58
CA ASN A 50 -5.15 5.31 -9.29
C ASN A 50 -5.77 6.43 -10.12
N THR A 51 -6.86 6.13 -10.82
CA THR A 51 -7.68 7.14 -11.52
C THR A 51 -8.16 8.24 -10.58
N ASN A 52 -8.40 7.95 -9.29
CA ASN A 52 -8.68 8.96 -8.28
C ASN A 52 -7.48 9.88 -8.01
N GLN A 53 -6.24 9.38 -8.08
CA GLN A 53 -5.05 10.24 -8.02
C GLN A 53 -4.97 11.15 -9.25
N MET A 54 -5.39 10.68 -10.43
CA MET A 54 -5.48 11.51 -11.64
C MET A 54 -6.58 12.58 -11.49
N ARG A 55 -7.77 12.21 -11.00
CA ARG A 55 -8.89 13.12 -10.77
C ARG A 55 -8.60 14.17 -9.70
N CYS A 56 -7.93 13.78 -8.62
CA CYS A 56 -7.46 14.67 -7.57
C CYS A 56 -6.08 15.25 -7.85
N GLY A 57 -5.52 15.04 -9.05
CA GLY A 57 -4.14 15.37 -9.39
C GLY A 57 -3.81 16.85 -9.23
N VAL A 58 -4.78 17.74 -9.50
CA VAL A 58 -4.66 19.19 -9.28
C VAL A 58 -4.35 19.52 -7.81
N TYR A 59 -4.96 18.81 -6.87
CA TYR A 59 -4.72 19.00 -5.43
C TYR A 59 -3.45 18.31 -4.95
N VAL A 60 -3.05 17.20 -5.57
CA VAL A 60 -1.89 16.39 -5.17
C VAL A 60 -0.57 16.93 -5.75
N GLN A 61 -0.61 17.60 -6.91
CA GLN A 61 0.58 18.18 -7.56
C GLN A 61 1.31 19.20 -6.67
N ALA A 62 0.56 20.01 -5.91
CA ALA A 62 1.12 21.04 -5.04
C ALA A 62 1.99 20.48 -3.88
N PHE A 63 1.94 19.18 -3.65
CA PHE A 63 2.67 18.50 -2.56
C PHE A 63 3.67 17.45 -3.06
N ARG A 64 3.93 17.40 -4.38
CA ARG A 64 5.03 16.59 -4.90
C ARG A 64 6.35 17.39 -4.77
N PRO A 65 7.44 16.79 -4.27
CA PRO A 65 8.76 17.44 -4.22
C PRO A 65 9.33 17.71 -5.61
#